data_AF-A0A812IST3-F1
#
_entry.id   AF-A0A812IST3-F1
#
_cell.length_a   1.000
_cell.length_b   1.000
_cell.length_c   1.000
_cell.angle_alpha   90.00
_cell.angle_beta   90.00
_cell.angle_gamma   90.00
#
_symmetry.space_group_name_H-M   'P 1'
#
loop_
_entity.id
_entity.type
_entity.pdbx_description
1 polymer ?
#
loop_
_entity_poly.entity_id
_entity_poly.type
_entity_poly.pdbx_seq_one_letter_code
_entity_poly.pdbx_strand_id
1 'polypeptide(L)'
;MTAQQSLRVLSLSGEELVTVYFQAPATIRQLKEALKDACNLPRFRQKLLLQQRVLADDQDLDQVLDLQLVKLSYTAATDAQIEGLLRAAADGAVDRVEDILQRPQNPNDYLRIHLEEHTDIYASALSFAARENHTDVMQLLAPGSDIALWLASRNGHQAAVRVLLEARADVDCYKDSTALYAAAEHNHPQVVQVLLESIADVRKPNSADTWTPLQAACFFGHCNVAKLLLSHRADAMRSQQNDPNSPFRLALDQGHTLVVQLIQASLKDRDRKRTAPTSVREHLTPAPWIGNSARSRQST
;
A
#
# COMPACT_ATOMS: atom_id res chain seq x y z
N MET A 1 -42.84 -9.10 -4.59
CA MET A 1 -41.83 -10.11 -4.20
C MET A 1 -40.74 -10.07 -5.24
N THR A 2 -39.54 -9.58 -4.91
CA THR A 2 -38.39 -9.65 -5.83
C THR A 2 -37.94 -11.09 -5.90
N ALA A 3 -38.05 -11.71 -7.08
CA ALA A 3 -37.56 -13.07 -7.30
C ALA A 3 -36.05 -13.00 -7.54
N GLN A 4 -35.27 -13.82 -6.82
CA GLN A 4 -33.85 -13.99 -7.09
C GLN A 4 -33.71 -14.72 -8.44
N GLN A 5 -32.98 -14.10 -9.36
CA GLN A 5 -32.73 -14.60 -10.70
C GLN A 5 -31.26 -15.02 -10.84
N SER A 6 -30.98 -15.96 -11.75
CA SER A 6 -29.62 -16.40 -12.11
C SER A 6 -29.28 -15.94 -13.52
N LEU A 7 -28.09 -15.39 -13.71
CA LEU A 7 -27.58 -14.94 -15.01
C LEU A 7 -26.30 -15.69 -15.34
N ARG A 8 -26.25 -16.33 -16.50
CA ARG A 8 -25.06 -17.02 -16.99
C ARG A 8 -24.20 -16.03 -17.76
N VAL A 9 -22.93 -15.94 -17.37
CA VAL A 9 -21.93 -15.15 -18.07
C VAL A 9 -21.03 -16.10 -18.83
N LEU A 10 -21.05 -15.96 -20.14
CA LEU A 10 -20.36 -16.80 -21.08
C LEU A 10 -19.13 -16.08 -21.64
N SER A 11 -18.12 -16.82 -22.06
CA SER A 11 -17.04 -16.32 -22.88
C SER A 11 -17.53 -16.06 -24.31
N LEU A 12 -16.70 -15.43 -25.14
CA LEU A 12 -16.99 -15.28 -26.57
C LEU A 12 -17.06 -16.63 -27.32
N SER A 13 -16.42 -17.69 -26.80
CA SER A 13 -16.51 -19.04 -27.35
C SER A 13 -17.78 -19.79 -26.90
N GLY A 14 -18.60 -19.19 -26.04
CA GLY A 14 -19.83 -19.79 -25.51
C GLY A 14 -19.63 -20.67 -24.28
N GLU A 15 -18.42 -20.72 -23.72
CA GLU A 15 -18.12 -21.41 -22.46
C GLU A 15 -18.70 -20.63 -21.27
N GLU A 16 -19.34 -21.31 -20.33
CA GLU A 16 -19.83 -20.65 -19.12
C GLU A 16 -18.67 -20.33 -18.18
N LEU A 17 -18.44 -19.03 -17.95
CA LEU A 17 -17.41 -18.54 -17.05
C LEU A 17 -17.90 -18.54 -15.61
N VAL A 18 -19.11 -18.03 -15.38
CA VAL A 18 -19.72 -17.91 -14.06
C VAL A 18 -21.23 -17.73 -14.17
N THR A 19 -21.97 -18.21 -13.18
CA THR A 19 -23.37 -17.85 -12.95
C THR A 19 -23.45 -16.90 -11.75
N VAL A 20 -24.01 -15.71 -11.95
CA VAL A 20 -24.25 -14.72 -10.89
C VAL A 20 -25.73 -14.66 -10.54
N TYR A 21 -26.03 -14.47 -9.25
CA TYR A 21 -27.39 -14.33 -8.76
C TYR A 21 -27.67 -12.88 -8.38
N PHE A 22 -28.82 -12.36 -8.80
CA PHE A 22 -29.19 -10.96 -8.57
C PHE A 22 -30.70 -10.83 -8.29
N GLN A 23 -31.09 -9.70 -7.69
CA GLN A 23 -32.50 -9.34 -7.56
C GLN A 23 -32.85 -8.37 -8.70
N ALA A 24 -33.89 -8.66 -9.46
CA ALA A 24 -34.33 -7.80 -10.55
C ALA A 24 -35.24 -6.66 -10.03
N PRO A 25 -35.16 -5.45 -10.62
CA PRO A 25 -34.20 -5.04 -11.66
C PRO A 25 -32.79 -4.80 -11.08
N ALA A 26 -31.76 -5.10 -11.86
CA ALA A 26 -30.37 -4.76 -11.54
C ALA A 26 -29.70 -4.03 -12.69
N THR A 27 -28.82 -3.09 -12.35
CA THR A 27 -28.01 -2.37 -13.33
C THR A 27 -26.82 -3.21 -13.78
N ILE A 28 -26.34 -2.97 -14.99
CA ILE A 28 -25.10 -3.57 -15.50
C ILE A 28 -23.91 -3.26 -14.58
N ARG A 29 -23.87 -2.07 -13.98
CA ARG A 29 -22.88 -1.69 -12.97
C ARG A 29 -22.85 -2.68 -11.80
N GLN A 30 -24.01 -3.01 -11.23
CA GLN A 30 -24.11 -3.98 -10.12
C GLN A 30 -23.67 -5.38 -10.53
N LEU A 31 -24.02 -5.82 -11.75
CA LEU A 31 -23.58 -7.11 -12.26
C LEU A 31 -22.07 -7.17 -12.48
N LYS A 32 -21.46 -6.10 -13.02
CA LYS A 32 -20.02 -6.03 -13.19
C LYS A 32 -19.27 -6.06 -11.85
N GLU A 33 -19.85 -5.46 -10.80
CA GLU A 33 -19.29 -5.58 -9.45
C GLU A 33 -19.35 -7.04 -8.95
N ALA A 34 -20.47 -7.73 -9.14
CA ALA A 34 -20.57 -9.15 -8.78
C ALA A 34 -19.56 -10.03 -9.57
N LEU A 35 -19.30 -9.69 -10.84
CA LEU A 35 -18.32 -10.39 -11.68
C LEU A 35 -16.88 -10.09 -11.31
N LYS A 36 -16.60 -8.94 -10.70
CA LYS A 36 -15.25 -8.61 -10.24
C LYS A 36 -14.78 -9.62 -9.21
N ASP A 37 -15.62 -9.94 -8.24
CA ASP A 37 -15.30 -10.91 -7.21
C ASP A 37 -15.21 -12.34 -7.76
N ALA A 38 -16.09 -12.70 -8.69
CA ALA A 38 -16.15 -14.06 -9.21
C ALA A 38 -15.07 -14.37 -10.27
N CYS A 39 -14.71 -13.39 -11.11
CA CYS A 39 -13.76 -13.56 -12.22
C CYS A 39 -12.40 -12.89 -11.96
N ASN A 40 -12.21 -12.21 -10.83
CA ASN A 40 -11.04 -11.40 -10.52
C ASN A 40 -10.68 -10.41 -11.65
N LEU A 41 -11.71 -9.81 -12.26
CA LEU A 41 -11.59 -8.84 -13.33
C LEU A 41 -12.13 -7.48 -12.85
N PRO A 42 -11.34 -6.40 -12.87
CA PRO A 42 -11.85 -5.08 -12.51
C PRO A 42 -13.06 -4.69 -13.37
N ARG A 43 -14.02 -3.95 -12.82
CA ARG A 43 -15.23 -3.52 -13.53
C ARG A 43 -14.93 -2.83 -14.87
N PHE A 44 -13.91 -1.97 -14.93
CA PHE A 44 -13.45 -1.31 -16.16
C PHE A 44 -12.79 -2.24 -17.19
N ARG A 45 -12.48 -3.49 -16.83
CA ARG A 45 -11.98 -4.53 -17.76
C ARG A 45 -13.07 -5.46 -18.28
N GLN A 46 -14.31 -5.24 -17.85
CA GLN A 46 -15.46 -6.05 -18.21
C GLN A 46 -16.33 -5.32 -19.23
N LYS A 47 -16.53 -5.96 -20.38
CA LYS A 47 -17.53 -5.52 -21.36
C LYS A 47 -18.57 -6.61 -21.54
N LEU A 48 -19.80 -6.31 -21.14
CA LEU A 48 -20.91 -7.25 -21.22
C LEU A 48 -21.70 -7.01 -22.51
N LEU A 49 -21.99 -8.10 -23.21
CA LEU A 49 -22.76 -8.08 -24.44
C LEU A 49 -24.01 -8.94 -24.28
N LEU A 50 -25.14 -8.42 -24.76
CA LEU A 50 -26.38 -9.16 -24.97
C LEU A 50 -26.61 -9.24 -26.47
N GLN A 51 -26.68 -10.44 -27.03
CA GLN A 51 -26.91 -10.64 -28.48
C GLN A 51 -25.96 -9.79 -29.35
N GLN A 52 -24.67 -9.79 -29.00
CA GLN A 52 -23.60 -8.97 -29.63
C GLN A 52 -23.72 -7.45 -29.45
N ARG A 53 -24.72 -6.94 -28.73
CA ARG A 53 -24.82 -5.52 -28.36
C ARG A 53 -24.12 -5.26 -27.03
N VAL A 54 -23.21 -4.28 -27.02
CA VAL A 54 -22.57 -3.80 -25.78
C VAL A 54 -23.60 -3.13 -24.88
N LEU A 55 -23.57 -3.46 -23.60
CA LEU A 55 -24.46 -2.90 -22.58
C LEU A 55 -23.78 -1.74 -21.85
N ALA A 56 -24.53 -0.66 -21.62
CA ALA A 56 -24.09 0.48 -20.83
C ALA A 56 -24.24 0.19 -19.33
N ASP A 57 -23.42 0.81 -18.49
CA ASP A 57 -23.38 0.55 -17.04
C ASP A 57 -24.70 0.90 -16.32
N ASP A 58 -25.42 1.89 -16.82
CA ASP A 58 -26.71 2.38 -16.34
C ASP A 58 -27.91 1.61 -16.93
N GLN A 59 -27.68 0.68 -17.85
CA GLN A 59 -28.75 -0.12 -18.42
C GLN A 59 -29.30 -1.10 -17.37
N ASP A 60 -30.63 -1.11 -17.20
CA ASP A 60 -31.32 -2.09 -16.35
C ASP A 60 -31.53 -3.42 -17.07
N LEU A 61 -31.53 -4.50 -16.28
CA LEU A 61 -31.89 -5.85 -16.70
C LEU A 61 -33.07 -6.37 -15.86
N ASP A 62 -34.18 -6.62 -16.54
CA ASP A 62 -35.43 -7.08 -15.92
C ASP A 62 -35.57 -8.62 -15.86
N GLN A 63 -34.80 -9.36 -16.67
CA GLN A 63 -34.99 -10.80 -16.88
C GLN A 63 -33.67 -11.56 -17.10
N VAL A 64 -33.75 -12.89 -16.93
CA VAL A 64 -32.65 -13.84 -17.15
C VAL A 64 -32.30 -13.90 -18.65
N LEU A 65 -31.08 -13.46 -18.98
CA LEU A 65 -30.49 -13.54 -20.30
C LEU A 65 -29.04 -14.03 -20.18
N ASP A 66 -28.57 -14.80 -21.15
CA ASP A 66 -27.17 -15.19 -21.23
C ASP A 66 -26.35 -13.99 -21.75
N LEU A 67 -25.39 -13.52 -20.95
CA LEU A 67 -24.49 -12.42 -21.33
C LEU A 67 -23.13 -12.96 -21.76
N GLN A 68 -22.52 -12.32 -22.75
CA GLN A 68 -21.13 -12.58 -23.12
C GLN A 68 -20.22 -11.56 -22.42
N LEU A 69 -19.18 -12.04 -21.74
CA LEU A 69 -18.13 -11.23 -21.14
C LEU A 69 -16.91 -11.16 -22.05
N VAL A 70 -16.56 -9.95 -22.44
CA VAL A 70 -15.32 -9.63 -23.14
C VAL A 70 -14.37 -8.98 -22.15
N LYS A 71 -13.25 -9.66 -21.89
CA LYS A 71 -12.10 -9.08 -21.21
C LYS A 71 -11.41 -8.12 -22.18
N LEU A 72 -11.35 -6.85 -21.83
CA LEU A 72 -10.58 -5.89 -22.60
C LEU A 72 -9.09 -6.23 -22.49
N SER A 73 -8.32 -6.04 -23.56
CA SER A 73 -6.85 -6.07 -23.55
C SER A 73 -6.30 -4.65 -23.37
N TYR A 74 -5.03 -4.51 -22.98
CA TYR A 74 -4.39 -3.19 -22.94
C TYR A 74 -3.77 -2.86 -24.30
N THR A 75 -3.78 -1.59 -24.64
CA THR A 75 -3.14 -0.97 -25.80
C THR A 75 -2.34 0.23 -25.31
N ALA A 76 -1.34 0.65 -26.11
CA ALA A 76 -0.50 1.79 -25.75
C ALA A 76 -1.35 3.07 -25.64
N ALA A 77 -1.23 3.76 -24.50
CA ALA A 77 -1.83 5.07 -24.27
C ALA A 77 -0.90 6.19 -24.74
N THR A 78 -1.47 7.30 -25.19
CA THR A 78 -0.71 8.53 -25.46
C THR A 78 -0.45 9.29 -24.15
N ASP A 79 0.58 10.14 -24.12
CA ASP A 79 0.88 10.96 -22.94
C ASP A 79 -0.32 11.79 -22.47
N ALA A 80 -1.12 12.33 -23.40
CA ALA A 80 -2.34 13.07 -23.06
C ALA A 80 -3.43 12.19 -22.42
N GLN A 81 -3.54 10.92 -22.82
CA GLN A 81 -4.45 9.96 -22.20
C GLN A 81 -3.97 9.58 -20.79
N ILE A 82 -2.66 9.38 -20.63
CA ILE A 82 -2.06 9.10 -19.32
C ILE A 82 -2.26 10.31 -18.41
N GLU A 83 -1.92 11.53 -18.86
CA GLU A 83 -2.11 12.77 -18.07
C GLU A 83 -3.58 12.96 -17.66
N GLY A 84 -4.52 12.67 -18.56
CA GLY A 84 -5.95 12.70 -18.25
C GLY A 84 -6.33 11.76 -17.12
N LEU A 85 -5.78 10.54 -17.11
CA LEU A 85 -5.98 9.57 -16.02
C LEU A 85 -5.29 10.02 -14.72
N LEU A 86 -4.05 10.51 -14.79
CA LEU A 86 -3.31 11.00 -13.62
C LEU A 86 -4.05 12.14 -12.94
N ARG A 87 -4.55 13.12 -13.72
CA ARG A 87 -5.34 14.25 -13.20
C ARG A 87 -6.65 13.76 -12.56
N ALA A 88 -7.39 12.88 -13.22
CA ALA A 88 -8.63 12.32 -12.65
C ALA A 88 -8.37 11.58 -11.32
N ALA A 89 -7.25 10.85 -11.22
CA ALA A 89 -6.86 10.17 -10.01
C ALA A 89 -6.41 11.13 -8.89
N ALA A 90 -5.71 12.20 -9.24
CA ALA A 90 -5.32 13.28 -8.33
C ALA A 90 -6.52 14.09 -7.81
N ASP A 91 -7.57 14.23 -8.61
CA ASP A 91 -8.81 14.92 -8.23
C ASP A 91 -9.75 14.01 -7.40
N GLY A 92 -9.42 12.73 -7.23
CA GLY A 92 -10.26 11.75 -6.54
C GLY A 92 -11.54 11.39 -7.30
N ALA A 93 -11.62 11.67 -8.60
CA ALA A 93 -12.81 11.51 -9.42
C ALA A 93 -13.02 10.05 -9.86
N VAL A 94 -13.52 9.20 -8.95
CA VAL A 94 -13.69 7.75 -9.15
C VAL A 94 -14.43 7.41 -10.45
N ASP A 95 -15.60 8.02 -10.70
CA ASP A 95 -16.38 7.77 -11.93
C ASP A 95 -15.58 8.16 -13.19
N ARG A 96 -14.83 9.27 -13.14
CA ARG A 96 -14.02 9.74 -14.27
C ARG A 96 -12.83 8.81 -14.53
N VAL A 97 -12.16 8.33 -13.48
CA VAL A 97 -11.10 7.33 -13.58
C VAL A 97 -11.64 6.07 -14.24
N GLU A 98 -12.80 5.61 -13.79
CA GLU A 98 -13.45 4.44 -14.37
C GLU A 98 -13.82 4.62 -15.83
N ASP A 99 -14.46 5.74 -16.19
CA ASP A 99 -14.83 6.06 -17.57
C ASP A 99 -13.61 6.09 -18.50
N ILE A 100 -12.49 6.65 -18.03
CA ILE A 100 -11.23 6.65 -18.78
C ILE A 100 -10.73 5.20 -18.96
N LEU A 101 -10.79 4.37 -17.92
CA LEU A 101 -10.32 2.99 -17.94
C LEU A 101 -11.24 2.00 -18.66
N GLN A 102 -12.46 2.40 -19.05
CA GLN A 102 -13.26 1.64 -20.01
C GLN A 102 -12.59 1.57 -21.40
N ARG A 103 -11.65 2.49 -21.67
CA ARG A 103 -10.78 2.43 -22.85
C ARG A 103 -9.68 1.39 -22.61
N PRO A 104 -9.17 0.71 -23.64
CA PRO A 104 -8.14 -0.32 -23.51
C PRO A 104 -6.76 0.30 -23.20
N GLN A 105 -6.62 1.10 -22.14
CA GLN A 105 -5.35 1.66 -21.66
C GLN A 105 -4.91 0.98 -20.37
N ASN A 106 -3.61 0.90 -20.13
CA ASN A 106 -3.08 0.27 -18.93
C ASN A 106 -3.10 1.27 -17.74
N PRO A 107 -3.79 0.97 -16.63
CA PRO A 107 -3.86 1.87 -15.47
C PRO A 107 -2.50 2.11 -14.80
N ASN A 108 -1.52 1.24 -15.06
CA ASN A 108 -0.17 1.34 -14.55
C ASN A 108 0.79 2.10 -15.48
N ASP A 109 0.32 2.57 -16.64
CA ASP A 109 1.11 3.49 -17.46
C ASP A 109 1.43 4.75 -16.65
N TYR A 110 2.64 5.25 -16.82
CA TYR A 110 3.22 6.28 -15.98
C TYR A 110 3.82 7.41 -16.82
N LEU A 111 3.89 8.60 -16.23
CA LEU A 111 4.68 9.70 -16.76
C LEU A 111 5.83 10.01 -15.81
N ARG A 112 6.93 10.49 -16.40
CA ARG A 112 8.05 11.08 -15.67
C ARG A 112 7.60 12.44 -15.14
N ILE A 113 7.60 12.60 -13.83
CA ILE A 113 7.31 13.87 -13.15
C ILE A 113 8.52 14.29 -12.32
N HIS A 114 8.77 15.60 -12.29
CA HIS A 114 9.83 16.19 -11.49
C HIS A 114 9.22 16.67 -10.17
N LEU A 115 9.71 16.16 -9.05
CA LEU A 115 9.44 16.76 -7.74
C LEU A 115 10.47 17.86 -7.49
N GLU A 116 10.07 18.91 -6.77
CA GLU A 116 10.85 20.15 -6.56
C GLU A 116 12.26 19.91 -5.99
N GLU A 117 12.52 18.77 -5.35
CA GLU A 117 13.75 18.47 -4.60
C GLU A 117 14.62 17.37 -5.24
N HIS A 118 14.79 17.39 -6.57
CA HIS A 118 15.87 16.70 -7.31
C HIS A 118 15.71 15.21 -7.68
N THR A 119 14.51 14.63 -7.66
CA THR A 119 14.32 13.28 -8.20
C THR A 119 13.18 13.20 -9.21
N ASP A 120 13.54 12.68 -10.39
CA ASP A 120 12.58 12.21 -11.38
C ASP A 120 11.92 10.94 -10.89
N ILE A 121 10.60 11.00 -10.77
CA ILE A 121 9.80 9.85 -10.38
C ILE A 121 8.87 9.46 -11.52
N TYR A 122 8.68 8.16 -11.71
CA TYR A 122 7.77 7.62 -12.70
C TYR A 122 6.46 7.29 -11.98
N ALA A 123 5.46 8.16 -12.11
CA ALA A 123 4.23 8.10 -11.33
C ALA A 123 3.05 7.67 -12.21
N SER A 124 2.30 6.69 -11.72
CA SER A 124 1.05 6.22 -12.34
C SER A 124 -0.16 6.87 -11.68
N ALA A 125 -1.36 6.53 -12.14
CA ALA A 125 -2.61 7.01 -11.55
C ALA A 125 -2.71 6.65 -10.06
N LEU A 126 -2.26 5.44 -9.70
CA LEU A 126 -2.22 5.00 -8.30
C LEU A 126 -1.29 5.87 -7.45
N SER A 127 -0.15 6.31 -8.00
CA SER A 127 0.78 7.21 -7.32
C SER A 127 0.15 8.55 -6.98
N PHE A 128 -0.62 9.13 -7.91
CA PHE A 128 -1.33 10.40 -7.68
C PHE A 128 -2.48 10.23 -6.69
N ALA A 129 -3.31 9.19 -6.83
CA ALA A 129 -4.38 8.91 -5.86
C ALA A 129 -3.83 8.71 -4.44
N ALA A 130 -2.70 8.00 -4.30
CA ALA A 130 -2.04 7.81 -3.02
C ALA A 130 -1.45 9.10 -2.43
N ARG A 131 -0.86 9.94 -3.29
CA ARG A 131 -0.29 11.23 -2.91
C ARG A 131 -1.34 12.22 -2.38
N GLU A 132 -2.57 12.16 -2.88
CA GLU A 132 -3.68 13.02 -2.48
C GLU A 132 -4.70 12.31 -1.54
N ASN A 133 -4.40 11.09 -1.08
CA ASN A 133 -5.22 10.28 -0.17
C ASN A 133 -6.62 9.87 -0.69
N HIS A 134 -6.77 9.62 -1.99
CA HIS A 134 -8.02 9.16 -2.60
C HIS A 134 -8.15 7.63 -2.57
N THR A 135 -8.46 7.08 -1.40
CA THR A 135 -8.51 5.62 -1.17
C THR A 135 -9.48 4.88 -2.09
N ASP A 136 -10.60 5.50 -2.46
CA ASP A 136 -11.60 4.88 -3.33
C ASP A 136 -11.06 4.67 -4.75
N VAL A 137 -10.30 5.66 -5.25
CA VAL A 137 -9.56 5.54 -6.52
C VAL A 137 -8.45 4.50 -6.40
N MET A 138 -7.73 4.45 -5.26
CA MET A 138 -6.67 3.45 -5.05
C MET A 138 -7.22 2.02 -5.06
N GLN A 139 -8.37 1.78 -4.43
CA GLN A 139 -9.05 0.49 -4.43
C GLN A 139 -9.50 0.08 -5.83
N LEU A 140 -9.85 1.05 -6.69
CA LEU A 140 -10.15 0.80 -8.10
C LEU A 140 -8.92 0.36 -8.90
N LEU A 141 -7.74 0.95 -8.63
CA LEU A 141 -6.54 0.83 -9.49
C LEU A 141 -5.59 -0.35 -9.16
N ALA A 142 -5.81 -1.09 -8.07
CA ALA A 142 -4.88 -2.08 -7.51
C ALA A 142 -4.24 -3.04 -8.56
N PRO A 143 -2.92 -3.33 -8.47
CA PRO A 143 -2.27 -3.82 -7.24
C PRO A 143 -1.17 -2.88 -6.70
N GLY A 144 -0.70 -3.14 -5.46
CA GLY A 144 0.18 -2.26 -4.68
C GLY A 144 1.39 -1.69 -5.43
N SER A 145 1.85 -0.52 -4.99
CA SER A 145 2.92 0.23 -5.63
C SER A 145 3.85 0.87 -4.61
N ASP A 146 5.14 0.54 -4.70
CA ASP A 146 6.17 1.00 -3.77
C ASP A 146 6.34 2.53 -3.81
N ILE A 147 6.32 3.11 -5.02
CA ILE A 147 6.33 4.57 -5.18
C ILE A 147 5.07 5.23 -4.62
N ALA A 148 3.90 4.61 -4.78
CA ALA A 148 2.66 5.13 -4.20
C ALA A 148 2.72 5.08 -2.67
N LEU A 149 3.31 4.02 -2.11
CA LEU A 149 3.51 3.88 -0.66
C LEU A 149 4.45 4.94 -0.13
N TRP A 150 5.55 5.19 -0.85
CA TRP A 150 6.49 6.27 -0.52
C TRP A 150 5.82 7.64 -0.55
N LEU A 151 5.05 7.97 -1.60
CA LEU A 151 4.33 9.25 -1.71
C LEU A 151 3.28 9.45 -0.61
N ALA A 152 2.45 8.43 -0.36
CA ALA A 152 1.47 8.47 0.73
C ALA A 152 2.14 8.63 2.09
N SER A 153 3.29 7.98 2.29
CA SER A 153 4.03 8.05 3.54
C SER A 153 4.68 9.41 3.76
N ARG A 154 5.26 9.99 2.69
CA ARG A 154 5.83 11.33 2.69
C ARG A 154 4.81 12.42 3.00
N ASN A 155 3.56 12.25 2.55
CA ASN A 155 2.48 13.20 2.77
C ASN A 155 1.64 12.90 4.03
N GLY A 156 1.96 11.84 4.78
CA GLY A 156 1.28 11.53 6.04
C GLY A 156 -0.09 10.88 5.90
N HIS A 157 -0.40 10.31 4.74
CA HIS A 157 -1.70 9.75 4.41
C HIS A 157 -1.86 8.32 4.92
N GLN A 158 -2.16 8.19 6.21
CA GLN A 158 -2.26 6.90 6.90
C GLN A 158 -3.27 5.92 6.22
N ALA A 159 -4.42 6.42 5.74
CA ALA A 159 -5.43 5.58 5.10
C ALA A 159 -4.90 4.99 3.78
N ALA A 160 -4.30 5.82 2.93
CA ALA A 160 -3.62 5.38 1.71
C ALA A 160 -2.49 4.37 1.98
N VAL A 161 -1.68 4.60 3.01
CA VAL A 161 -0.61 3.66 3.44
C VAL A 161 -1.20 2.29 3.79
N ARG A 162 -2.29 2.23 4.56
CA ARG A 162 -2.95 0.95 4.89
C ARG A 162 -3.45 0.23 3.64
N VAL A 163 -4.14 0.93 2.75
CA VAL A 163 -4.64 0.36 1.48
C VAL A 163 -3.49 -0.23 0.65
N LEU A 164 -2.35 0.44 0.57
CA LEU A 164 -1.20 -0.02 -0.21
C LEU A 164 -0.51 -1.23 0.41
N LEU A 165 -0.40 -1.28 1.73
CA LEU A 165 0.15 -2.44 2.45
C LEU A 165 -0.77 -3.66 2.36
N GLU A 166 -2.08 -3.46 2.45
CA GLU A 166 -3.10 -4.50 2.19
C GLU A 166 -2.99 -5.02 0.74
N ALA A 167 -2.69 -4.13 -0.21
CA ALA A 167 -2.41 -4.45 -1.60
C ALA A 167 -0.99 -5.00 -1.85
N ARG A 168 -0.24 -5.33 -0.79
CA ARG A 168 1.11 -5.92 -0.80
C ARG A 168 2.19 -5.08 -1.48
N ALA A 169 2.12 -3.75 -1.38
CA ALA A 169 3.26 -2.91 -1.68
C ALA A 169 4.45 -3.30 -0.77
N ASP A 170 5.67 -3.29 -1.30
CA ASP A 170 6.85 -3.62 -0.52
C ASP A 170 7.20 -2.45 0.41
N VAL A 171 7.12 -2.72 1.72
CA VAL A 171 7.29 -1.73 2.79
C VAL A 171 8.69 -1.09 2.81
N ASP A 172 9.70 -1.83 2.36
CA ASP A 172 11.10 -1.41 2.38
C ASP A 172 11.60 -1.04 0.98
N CYS A 173 10.80 -1.19 -0.06
CA CYS A 173 11.17 -0.80 -1.40
C CYS A 173 10.82 0.67 -1.64
N TYR A 174 11.82 1.44 -2.06
CA TYR A 174 11.70 2.50 -3.07
C TYR A 174 13.07 3.12 -3.27
N LYS A 175 13.66 2.91 -4.47
CA LYS A 175 14.95 3.46 -4.94
C LYS A 175 15.93 3.82 -3.80
N ASP A 176 15.97 5.10 -3.48
CA ASP A 176 16.94 5.75 -2.62
C ASP A 176 16.38 6.15 -1.25
N SER A 177 15.10 5.89 -0.96
CA SER A 177 14.44 6.34 0.28
C SER A 177 13.23 5.46 0.59
N THR A 178 13.21 4.81 1.75
CA THR A 178 12.07 3.95 2.15
C THR A 178 10.85 4.78 2.55
N ALA A 179 9.67 4.16 2.53
CA ALA A 179 8.45 4.76 3.05
C ALA A 179 8.59 5.20 4.52
N LEU A 180 9.31 4.39 5.34
CA LEU A 180 9.57 4.70 6.74
C LEU A 180 10.49 5.91 6.89
N TYR A 181 11.53 6.02 6.05
CA TYR A 181 12.39 7.20 6.03
C TYR A 181 11.59 8.46 5.69
N ALA A 182 10.80 8.44 4.61
CA ALA A 182 10.02 9.59 4.17
C ALA A 182 9.03 10.07 5.24
N ALA A 183 8.30 9.14 5.87
CA ALA A 183 7.40 9.46 6.98
C ALA A 183 8.13 10.01 8.21
N ALA A 184 9.35 9.53 8.47
CA ALA A 184 10.16 9.99 9.58
C ALA A 184 10.72 11.40 9.35
N GLU A 185 11.18 11.70 8.13
CA GLU A 185 11.66 13.01 7.70
C GLU A 185 10.57 14.09 7.75
N HIS A 186 9.35 13.75 7.36
CA HIS A 186 8.21 14.68 7.25
C HIS A 186 7.31 14.72 8.50
N ASN A 187 7.73 14.12 9.62
CA ASN A 187 7.03 14.13 10.90
C ASN A 187 5.61 13.50 10.89
N HIS A 188 5.47 12.28 10.37
CA HIS A 188 4.19 11.58 10.31
C HIS A 188 4.15 10.37 11.26
N PRO A 189 3.99 10.58 12.59
CA PRO A 189 4.09 9.51 13.58
C PRO A 189 3.03 8.40 13.40
N GLN A 190 1.81 8.74 12.95
CA GLN A 190 0.76 7.75 12.69
C GLN A 190 1.10 6.83 11.51
N VAL A 191 1.79 7.36 10.49
CA VAL A 191 2.29 6.56 9.36
C VAL A 191 3.48 5.71 9.81
N VAL A 192 4.43 6.30 10.53
CA VAL A 192 5.59 5.58 11.10
C VAL A 192 5.13 4.38 11.91
N GLN A 193 4.12 4.54 12.76
CA GLN A 193 3.55 3.44 13.52
C GLN A 193 3.03 2.31 12.62
N VAL A 194 2.24 2.63 11.59
CA VAL A 194 1.68 1.63 10.66
C VAL A 194 2.78 0.87 9.91
N LEU A 195 3.81 1.58 9.44
CA LEU A 195 4.93 0.97 8.73
C LEU A 195 5.74 0.04 9.64
N LEU A 196 5.98 0.45 10.89
CA LEU A 196 6.67 -0.38 11.89
C LEU A 196 5.86 -1.61 12.30
N GLU A 197 4.53 -1.49 12.41
CA GLU A 197 3.62 -2.62 12.61
C GLU A 197 3.63 -3.60 11.42
N SER A 198 3.98 -3.10 10.22
CA SER A 198 4.10 -3.86 8.98
C SER A 198 5.53 -4.35 8.70
N ILE A 199 6.38 -4.43 9.73
CA ILE A 199 7.74 -5.01 9.69
C ILE A 199 8.71 -4.22 8.80
N ALA A 200 8.50 -2.90 8.64
CA ALA A 200 9.50 -2.03 8.00
C ALA A 200 10.87 -2.12 8.69
N ASP A 201 11.96 -2.15 7.93
CA ASP A 201 13.32 -2.12 8.47
C ASP A 201 13.65 -0.72 9.03
N VAL A 202 13.52 -0.62 10.35
CA VAL A 202 13.84 0.58 11.14
C VAL A 202 15.29 1.07 10.99
N ARG A 203 16.20 0.23 10.46
CA ARG A 203 17.63 0.53 10.29
C ARG A 203 18.02 0.84 8.85
N LYS A 204 17.12 0.70 7.88
CA LYS A 204 17.43 0.88 6.46
C LYS A 204 17.70 2.36 6.16
N PRO A 205 18.91 2.73 5.72
CA PRO A 205 19.24 4.11 5.43
C PRO A 205 18.68 4.54 4.07
N ASN A 206 18.52 5.86 3.87
CA ASN A 206 18.39 6.43 2.53
C ASN A 206 19.72 6.31 1.77
N SER A 207 19.70 6.39 0.44
CA SER A 207 20.91 6.38 -0.39
C SER A 207 21.58 7.75 -0.49
N ALA A 208 20.83 8.85 -0.32
CA ALA A 208 21.32 10.21 -0.53
C ALA A 208 22.32 10.63 0.57
N ASP A 209 21.89 10.58 1.82
CA ASP A 209 22.69 11.04 2.98
C ASP A 209 23.19 9.88 3.84
N THR A 210 22.84 8.65 3.48
CA THR A 210 23.08 7.43 4.26
C THR A 210 22.45 7.46 5.66
N TRP A 211 21.42 8.28 5.85
CA TRP A 211 20.72 8.47 7.12
C TRP A 211 19.62 7.42 7.30
N THR A 212 19.55 6.87 8.50
CA THR A 212 18.43 6.05 8.97
C THR A 212 17.21 6.93 9.30
N PRO A 213 15.99 6.35 9.39
CA PRO A 213 14.80 7.08 9.81
C PRO A 213 14.98 7.79 11.16
N LEU A 214 15.74 7.21 12.10
CA LEU A 214 16.01 7.84 13.40
C LEU A 214 16.92 9.06 13.26
N GLN A 215 17.94 9.00 12.40
CA GLN A 215 18.84 10.13 12.14
C GLN A 215 18.07 11.30 11.52
N ALA A 216 17.22 11.04 10.52
CA ALA A 216 16.34 12.06 9.94
C ALA A 216 15.41 12.68 10.99
N ALA A 217 14.69 11.85 11.76
CA ALA A 217 13.82 12.35 12.84
C ALA A 217 14.57 13.17 13.89
N CYS A 218 15.84 12.84 14.18
CA CYS A 218 16.66 13.60 15.11
C CYS A 218 17.17 14.92 14.54
N PHE A 219 17.58 14.93 13.27
CA PHE A 219 18.03 16.14 12.58
C PHE A 219 16.90 17.17 12.44
N PHE A 220 15.69 16.74 12.11
CA PHE A 220 14.54 17.64 11.96
C PHE A 220 13.76 17.90 13.26
N GLY A 221 14.14 17.26 14.37
CA GLY A 221 13.55 17.52 15.70
C GLY A 221 12.22 16.82 15.98
N HIS A 222 11.88 15.77 15.23
CA HIS A 222 10.61 15.06 15.29
C HIS A 222 10.54 14.09 16.48
N CYS A 223 10.33 14.64 17.68
CA CYS A 223 10.39 13.92 18.95
C CYS A 223 9.45 12.69 19.03
N ASN A 224 8.21 12.82 18.55
CA ASN A 224 7.24 11.70 18.56
C ASN A 224 7.67 10.55 17.65
N VAL A 225 8.18 10.88 16.46
CA VAL A 225 8.73 9.90 15.51
C VAL A 225 9.97 9.23 16.12
N ALA A 226 10.92 10.00 16.65
CA ALA A 226 12.11 9.45 17.28
C ALA A 226 11.77 8.49 18.43
N LYS A 227 10.74 8.81 19.23
CA LYS A 227 10.26 7.96 20.32
C LYS A 227 9.71 6.63 19.78
N LEU A 228 8.89 6.66 18.72
CA LEU A 228 8.37 5.47 18.07
C LEU A 228 9.50 4.59 17.53
N LEU A 229 10.42 5.17 16.76
CA LEU A 229 11.57 4.44 16.20
C LEU A 229 12.43 3.78 17.28
N LEU A 230 12.73 4.50 18.37
CA LEU A 230 13.48 3.93 19.50
C LEU A 230 12.74 2.78 20.19
N SER A 231 11.42 2.88 20.34
CA SER A 231 10.61 1.80 20.91
C SER A 231 10.60 0.53 20.04
N HIS A 232 10.78 0.69 18.73
CA HIS A 232 10.98 -0.40 17.76
C HIS A 232 12.47 -0.74 17.53
N ARG A 233 13.32 -0.46 18.53
CA ARG A 233 14.75 -0.85 18.55
C ARG A 233 15.61 -0.22 17.45
N ALA A 234 15.26 0.96 16.96
CA ALA A 234 16.18 1.78 16.16
C ALA A 234 17.51 2.01 16.90
N ASP A 235 18.63 2.01 16.19
CA ASP A 235 19.94 2.13 16.82
C ASP A 235 20.30 3.58 17.14
N ALA A 236 20.20 3.95 18.42
CA ALA A 236 20.64 5.25 18.91
C ALA A 236 22.17 5.48 18.85
N MET A 237 22.95 4.43 18.54
CA MET A 237 24.41 4.36 18.69
C MET A 237 25.13 3.88 17.43
N ARG A 238 24.46 3.81 16.26
CA ARG A 238 25.10 3.25 15.05
C ARG A 238 26.39 3.99 14.68
N SER A 239 26.56 5.19 15.21
CA SER A 239 27.84 5.82 15.32
C SER A 239 28.13 6.28 16.74
N GLN A 240 29.42 6.24 17.12
CA GLN A 240 29.89 6.68 18.44
C GLN A 240 29.27 8.05 18.80
N GLN A 241 29.11 8.40 20.08
CA GLN A 241 28.59 9.72 20.47
C GLN A 241 29.36 10.90 19.83
N ASN A 242 30.58 10.64 19.34
CA ASN A 242 31.46 11.59 18.66
C ASN A 242 31.38 11.55 17.13
N ASP A 243 30.55 10.70 16.53
CA ASP A 243 30.32 10.75 15.09
C ASP A 243 29.33 11.90 14.79
N PRO A 244 29.68 12.77 13.82
CA PRO A 244 28.85 13.92 13.44
C PRO A 244 27.42 13.52 13.03
N ASN A 245 27.25 12.31 12.48
CA ASN A 245 25.96 11.81 12.00
C ASN A 245 25.23 10.96 13.05
N SER A 246 25.71 10.85 14.29
CA SER A 246 24.96 10.12 15.32
C SER A 246 23.60 10.78 15.58
N PRO A 247 22.52 10.02 15.87
CA PRO A 247 21.22 10.60 16.20
C PRO A 247 21.29 11.66 17.31
N PHE A 248 22.15 11.41 18.32
CA PHE A 248 22.41 12.36 19.39
C PHE A 248 23.05 13.66 18.88
N ARG A 249 24.09 13.57 18.05
CA ARG A 249 24.83 14.74 17.55
C ARG A 249 23.98 15.56 16.59
N LEU A 250 23.23 14.91 15.70
CA LEU A 250 22.28 15.58 14.80
C LEU A 250 21.23 16.38 15.59
N ALA A 251 20.61 15.79 16.61
CA ALA A 251 19.63 16.50 17.45
C ALA A 251 20.26 17.63 18.28
N LEU A 252 21.48 17.44 18.77
CA LEU A 252 22.20 18.43 19.57
C LEU A 252 22.62 19.64 18.72
N ASP A 253 23.16 19.40 17.53
CA ASP A 253 23.68 20.44 16.64
C ASP A 253 22.56 21.31 16.07
N GLN A 254 21.36 20.74 15.88
CA GLN A 254 20.15 21.46 15.49
C GLN A 254 19.39 22.05 16.70
N GLY A 255 19.87 21.87 17.93
CA GLY A 255 19.28 22.46 19.14
C GLY A 255 17.97 21.80 19.62
N HIS A 256 17.66 20.59 19.15
CA HIS A 256 16.43 19.86 19.47
C HIS A 256 16.47 19.21 20.85
N THR A 257 16.41 20.04 21.90
CA THR A 257 16.61 19.66 23.31
C THR A 257 15.72 18.50 23.77
N LEU A 258 14.45 18.46 23.34
CA LEU A 258 13.54 17.35 23.70
C LEU A 258 13.99 16.01 23.11
N VAL A 259 14.48 16.02 21.86
CA VAL A 259 15.03 14.81 21.22
C VAL A 259 16.33 14.39 21.89
N VAL A 260 17.20 15.33 22.22
CA VAL A 260 18.45 15.07 22.97
C VAL A 260 18.14 14.35 24.30
N GLN A 261 17.19 14.86 25.07
CA GLN A 261 16.76 14.24 26.33
C GLN A 261 16.19 12.82 26.11
N LEU A 262 15.39 12.64 25.05
CA LEU A 262 14.82 11.35 24.68
C LEU A 262 15.92 10.33 24.33
N ILE A 263 16.89 10.70 23.49
CA ILE A 263 18.02 9.83 23.14
C ILE A 263 18.83 9.48 24.40
N GLN A 264 19.16 10.45 25.26
CA GLN A 264 19.87 10.19 26.51
C GLN A 264 19.13 9.22 27.43
N ALA A 265 17.81 9.37 27.57
CA ALA A 265 17.00 8.45 28.35
C ALA A 265 17.04 7.02 27.79
N SER A 266 16.93 6.89 26.47
CA SER A 266 17.02 5.60 25.77
C SER A 266 18.39 4.93 25.93
N LEU A 267 19.48 5.70 25.87
CA LEU A 267 20.84 5.20 26.11
C LEU A 267 21.02 4.69 27.55
N LYS A 268 20.56 5.46 28.54
CA LYS A 268 20.62 5.06 29.96
C LYS A 268 19.86 3.75 30.22
N ASP A 269 18.68 3.58 29.61
CA ASP A 269 17.89 2.35 29.74
C ASP A 269 18.60 1.15 29.10
N ARG A 270 19.25 1.34 27.94
CA ARG A 270 20.07 0.30 27.30
C ARG A 270 21.28 -0.10 28.15
N ASP A 271 22.02 0.86 28.70
CA ASP A 271 23.16 0.55 29.57
C ASP A 271 22.75 -0.20 30.83
N ARG A 272 21.62 0.17 31.44
CA ARG A 272 21.02 -0.59 32.56
C ARG A 272 20.69 -2.03 32.15
N LYS A 273 20.06 -2.24 31.00
CA LYS A 273 19.74 -3.58 30.48
C LYS A 273 21.00 -4.40 30.15
N ARG A 274 22.07 -3.75 29.67
CA ARG A 274 23.36 -4.40 29.39
C ARG A 274 24.13 -4.80 30.65
N THR A 275 24.00 -4.02 31.72
CA THR A 275 24.72 -4.21 32.99
C THR A 275 23.94 -5.02 34.03
N ALA A 276 22.68 -5.36 33.75
CA ALA A 276 21.88 -6.24 34.60
C ALA A 276 22.47 -7.68 34.60
N PRO A 277 22.66 -8.31 35.78
CA PRO A 277 23.18 -9.68 35.86
C PRO A 277 22.27 -10.68 35.11
N THR A 278 22.85 -11.57 34.33
CA THR A 278 22.19 -12.62 33.53
C THR A 278 21.50 -13.74 34.36
N SER A 279 21.23 -13.53 35.65
CA SER A 279 20.81 -14.57 36.58
C SER A 279 19.29 -14.64 36.76
N VAL A 280 18.55 -14.95 35.69
CA VAL A 280 17.33 -15.79 35.74
C VAL A 280 17.10 -16.39 34.35
N ARG A 281 17.99 -17.27 33.87
CA ARG A 281 17.52 -18.38 33.02
C ARG A 281 16.99 -19.42 33.99
N GLU A 282 15.73 -19.28 34.39
CA GLU A 282 15.00 -20.39 34.97
C GLU A 282 15.07 -21.53 33.98
N HIS A 283 15.72 -22.62 34.41
CA HIS A 283 15.57 -23.93 33.82
C HIS A 283 14.10 -24.34 33.91
N LEU A 284 13.29 -23.86 32.98
CA LEU A 284 12.06 -24.55 32.62
C LEU A 284 12.51 -25.79 31.84
N THR A 285 12.70 -26.89 32.57
CA THR A 285 12.65 -28.23 31.98
C THR A 285 11.40 -28.31 31.10
N PRO A 286 11.49 -28.75 29.83
CA PRO A 286 10.31 -28.97 29.03
C PRO A 286 9.46 -30.04 29.73
N ALA A 287 8.19 -29.73 30.03
CA ALA A 287 7.24 -30.72 30.52
C ALA A 287 7.17 -31.91 29.53
N PRO A 288 6.94 -33.15 29.99
CA PRO A 288 6.80 -34.29 29.10
C PRO A 288 5.61 -34.07 28.16
N TRP A 289 5.90 -34.11 26.86
CA TRP A 289 4.89 -34.15 25.81
C TRP A 289 3.98 -35.37 26.01
N ILE A 290 2.73 -35.15 26.43
CA ILE A 290 1.64 -36.11 26.22
C ILE A 290 1.10 -35.84 24.82
N GLY A 291 1.32 -36.79 23.93
CA GLY A 291 0.92 -36.67 22.53
C GLY A 291 -0.59 -36.66 22.34
N ASN A 292 -1.00 -36.22 21.15
CA ASN A 292 -1.75 -37.16 20.33
C ASN A 292 -1.48 -36.98 18.84
N SER A 293 -1.32 -38.15 18.23
CA SER A 293 -0.94 -38.42 16.86
C SER A 293 -1.97 -38.00 15.82
N ALA A 294 -1.44 -37.90 14.60
CA ALA A 294 -2.04 -38.39 13.34
C ALA A 294 -2.65 -37.33 12.39
N ARG A 295 -1.86 -36.97 11.37
CA ARG A 295 -2.12 -37.54 10.04
C ARG A 295 -0.86 -37.57 9.15
N SER A 296 -0.60 -38.79 8.68
CA SER A 296 0.33 -39.25 7.64
C SER A 296 0.35 -38.34 6.41
N ARG A 297 1.54 -37.92 5.95
CA ARG A 297 2.28 -38.49 4.79
C ARG A 297 1.39 -38.84 3.59
N GLN A 298 1.64 -38.19 2.46
CA GLN A 298 2.28 -38.85 1.31
C GLN A 298 2.71 -37.79 0.27
N SER A 299 4.02 -37.73 0.02
CA SER A 299 4.59 -37.34 -1.25
C SER A 299 5.33 -38.57 -1.76
N THR A 300 4.89 -39.05 -2.91
CA THR A 300 5.74 -39.67 -3.93
C THR A 300 5.57 -38.82 -5.17
#